data_AF-A0A813I5T4-F1
#
_entry.id   AF-A0A813I5T4-F1
#
_cell.length_a   1.000
_cell.length_b   1.000
_cell.length_c   1.000
_cell.angle_alpha   90.00
_cell.angle_beta   90.00
_cell.angle_gamma   90.00
#
_symmetry.space_group_name_H-M   'P 1'
#
loop_
_entity.id
_entity.type
_entity.pdbx_description
1 polymer ?
#
loop_
_entity_poly.entity_id
_entity_poly.type
_entity_poly.pdbx_seq_one_letter_code
_entity_poly.pdbx_strand_id
1 'polypeptide(L)'
;CQLLSPSGIHLANVSSRKATWYVSQGLGEQLDSGVDDKMVVKLKFEPKGVGHAGDEFYLQVMENRCVGCASVERLVRFSIVPHVFRSQLPARFKEHSSHDIVLLCHACYVPASEASQAMRSRLLMECSIAECNGLDVNARRFHIDDKKMQARGAASALRHPHLPHDVRLAKEAVVREFLGIPDDVELTPDDVEAARTMDPK
;
A
#
# COMPACT_ATOMS: atom_id res chain seq x y z
N CYS A 1 23.17 8.75 -0.50
CA CYS A 1 23.91 10.03 -0.44
C CYS A 1 23.90 10.54 0.98
N GLN A 2 24.93 11.26 1.40
CA GLN A 2 25.00 11.88 2.73
C GLN A 2 24.58 13.34 2.66
N LEU A 3 23.90 13.81 3.70
CA LEU A 3 23.56 15.22 3.88
C LEU A 3 24.29 15.76 5.11
N LEU A 4 25.11 16.80 4.91
CA LEU A 4 25.91 17.43 5.96
C LEU A 4 25.39 18.82 6.32
N SER A 5 25.56 19.22 7.57
CA SER A 5 25.38 20.61 8.02
C SER A 5 26.44 21.54 7.43
N PRO A 6 26.27 22.88 7.53
CA PRO A 6 27.33 23.83 7.19
C PRO A 6 28.65 23.61 7.97
N SER A 7 28.55 23.06 9.18
CA SER A 7 29.68 22.66 10.02
C SER A 7 30.28 21.29 9.67
N GLY A 8 29.72 20.56 8.71
CA GLY A 8 30.22 19.25 8.25
C GLY A 8 29.67 18.05 9.02
N ILE A 9 28.71 18.24 9.93
CA ILE A 9 28.10 17.16 10.72
C ILE A 9 27.16 16.34 9.83
N HIS A 10 27.24 15.02 9.90
CA HIS A 10 26.35 14.13 9.15
C HIS A 10 24.94 14.14 9.76
N LEU A 11 23.98 14.69 9.01
CA LEU A 11 22.61 14.89 9.47
C LEU A 11 21.71 13.71 9.11
N ALA A 12 21.82 13.18 7.88
CA ALA A 12 20.98 12.09 7.39
C ALA A 12 21.52 11.48 6.09
N ASN A 13 21.12 10.24 5.83
CA ASN A 13 21.19 9.66 4.49
C ASN A 13 19.96 10.07 3.67
N VAL A 14 20.19 10.46 2.42
CA VAL A 14 19.15 10.83 1.46
C VAL A 14 19.32 10.09 0.14
N SER A 15 18.22 9.95 -0.61
CA SER A 15 18.27 9.40 -1.96
C SER A 15 19.04 10.31 -2.91
N SER A 16 19.62 9.75 -3.98
CA SER A 16 20.36 10.51 -4.98
C SER A 16 19.50 11.61 -5.58
N ARG A 17 18.22 11.32 -5.88
CA ARG A 17 17.24 12.31 -6.36
C ARG A 17 17.11 13.51 -5.41
N LYS A 18 17.04 13.27 -4.09
CA LYS A 18 16.92 14.34 -3.09
C LYS A 18 18.23 15.11 -2.95
N ALA A 19 19.37 14.43 -2.99
CA ALA A 19 20.69 15.07 -3.00
C ALA A 19 20.85 16.02 -4.21
N THR A 20 20.54 15.54 -5.42
CA THR A 20 20.55 16.35 -6.64
C THR A 20 19.60 17.54 -6.56
N TRP A 21 18.43 17.36 -5.94
CA TRP A 21 17.49 18.48 -5.71
C TRP A 21 18.09 19.57 -4.82
N TYR A 22 18.78 19.24 -3.72
CA TYR A 22 19.44 20.26 -2.88
C TYR A 22 20.49 21.06 -3.66
N VAL A 23 21.27 20.39 -4.52
CA VAL A 23 22.29 21.04 -5.33
C VAL A 23 21.64 21.91 -6.41
N SER A 24 20.64 21.41 -7.13
CA SER A 24 19.98 22.14 -8.22
C SER A 24 19.18 23.36 -7.74
N GLN A 25 18.66 23.33 -6.52
CA GLN A 25 18.02 24.48 -5.89
C GLN A 25 19.02 25.47 -5.27
N GLY A 26 20.33 25.22 -5.37
CA GLY A 26 21.36 26.06 -4.76
C GLY A 26 21.39 26.01 -3.23
N LEU A 27 20.68 25.06 -2.61
CA LEU A 27 20.56 24.89 -1.16
C LEU A 27 21.72 24.11 -0.55
N GLY A 28 22.45 23.37 -1.36
CA GLY A 28 23.64 22.62 -0.95
C GLY A 28 24.76 22.67 -1.99
N GLU A 29 25.97 22.38 -1.54
CA GLU A 29 27.14 22.14 -2.38
C GLU A 29 27.43 20.64 -2.42
N GLN A 30 27.75 20.12 -3.61
CA GLN A 30 28.21 18.75 -3.76
C GLN A 30 29.68 18.68 -3.38
N LEU A 31 30.03 17.75 -2.49
CA LEU A 31 31.39 17.37 -2.17
C LEU A 31 31.73 16.05 -2.85
N ASP A 32 32.99 15.87 -3.19
CA ASP A 32 33.49 14.59 -3.67
C ASP A 32 33.48 13.56 -2.54
N SER A 33 32.83 12.43 -2.79
CA SER A 33 32.74 11.32 -1.85
C SER A 33 33.85 10.28 -2.03
N GLY A 34 34.63 10.38 -3.11
CA GLY A 34 35.62 9.38 -3.52
C GLY A 34 35.02 8.03 -3.95
N VAL A 35 33.69 7.90 -4.04
CA VAL A 35 32.99 6.66 -4.41
C VAL A 35 31.98 6.96 -5.50
N ASP A 36 32.05 6.22 -6.60
CA ASP A 36 31.11 6.36 -7.71
C ASP A 36 29.65 6.21 -7.23
N ASP A 37 28.79 7.06 -7.76
CA ASP A 37 27.33 7.07 -7.56
C ASP A 37 26.83 7.43 -6.14
N LYS A 38 27.72 7.84 -5.22
CA LYS A 38 27.35 8.36 -3.90
C LYS A 38 27.73 9.82 -3.75
N MET A 39 26.76 10.73 -3.78
CA MET A 39 27.02 12.15 -3.50
C MET A 39 27.07 12.44 -2.00
N VAL A 40 27.93 13.36 -1.60
CA VAL A 40 27.88 14.04 -0.30
C VAL A 40 27.41 15.47 -0.57
N VAL A 41 26.33 15.90 0.08
CA VAL A 41 25.79 17.25 -0.08
C VAL A 41 25.90 17.99 1.23
N LYS A 42 26.57 19.12 1.22
CA LYS A 42 26.70 20.01 2.37
C LYS A 42 25.73 21.18 2.24
N LEU A 43 24.87 21.37 3.24
CA LEU A 43 23.89 22.46 3.24
C LEU A 43 24.58 23.82 3.37
N LYS A 44 24.03 24.82 2.69
CA LYS A 44 24.50 26.22 2.75
C LYS A 44 23.80 27.05 3.82
N PHE A 45 22.86 26.46 4.55
CA PHE A 45 22.07 27.11 5.58
C PHE A 45 21.99 26.23 6.83
N GLU A 46 21.72 26.85 7.98
CA GLU A 46 21.57 26.13 9.25
C GLU A 46 20.17 25.50 9.32
N PRO A 47 20.05 24.16 9.38
CA PRO A 47 18.75 23.50 9.51
C PRO A 47 18.16 23.72 10.90
N LYS A 48 16.82 23.68 11.02
CA LYS A 48 16.09 23.86 12.29
C LYS A 48 16.21 22.68 13.29
N GLY A 49 17.18 21.80 13.08
CA GLY A 49 17.41 20.61 13.91
C GLY A 49 18.63 19.84 13.43
N VAL A 50 19.12 18.95 14.29
CA VAL A 50 20.37 18.19 14.05
C VAL A 50 20.16 16.89 13.24
N GLY A 51 18.94 16.65 12.77
CA GLY A 51 18.60 15.39 12.08
C GLY A 51 18.87 14.19 12.98
N HIS A 52 19.64 13.23 12.47
CA HIS A 52 20.11 12.04 13.17
C HIS A 52 21.59 12.15 13.59
N ALA A 53 22.13 13.36 13.74
CA ALA A 53 23.53 13.54 14.14
C ALA A 53 23.83 12.80 15.45
N GLY A 54 24.90 12.00 15.43
CA GLY A 54 25.31 11.17 16.58
C GLY A 54 24.54 9.85 16.75
N ASP A 55 23.53 9.60 15.91
CA ASP A 55 22.76 8.34 15.94
C ASP A 55 23.24 7.41 14.81
N GLU A 56 24.21 6.56 15.15
CA GLU A 56 24.82 5.61 14.21
C GLU A 56 23.78 4.71 13.52
N PHE A 57 22.69 4.36 14.22
CA PHE A 57 21.68 3.48 13.67
C PHE A 57 20.98 4.11 12.46
N TYR A 58 20.64 5.41 12.47
CA TYR A 58 19.98 6.04 11.32
C TYR A 58 20.97 6.59 10.28
N LEU A 59 22.22 6.84 10.70
CA LEU A 59 23.28 7.31 9.80
C LEU A 59 23.94 6.17 9.02
N GLN A 60 23.67 4.90 9.36
CA GLN A 60 24.09 3.76 8.54
C GLN A 60 23.32 3.70 7.22
N VAL A 61 23.92 3.04 6.23
CA VAL A 61 23.23 2.73 4.97
C VAL A 61 22.25 1.59 5.21
N MET A 62 20.96 1.87 5.04
CA MET A 62 19.91 0.85 5.13
C MET A 62 19.77 0.13 3.78
N GLU A 63 19.83 -1.19 3.81
CA GLU A 63 19.62 -2.03 2.64
C GLU A 63 18.16 -2.45 2.51
N ASN A 64 17.64 -2.44 1.27
CA ASN A 64 16.32 -2.98 0.99
C ASN A 64 16.38 -4.50 0.95
N ARG A 65 16.25 -5.14 2.12
CA ARG A 65 16.21 -6.59 2.27
C ARG A 65 15.15 -7.04 3.26
N CYS A 66 14.71 -8.28 3.13
CA CYS A 66 13.77 -8.92 4.04
C CYS A 66 14.39 -9.00 5.44
N VAL A 67 13.71 -8.47 6.46
CA VAL A 67 14.21 -8.55 7.85
C VAL A 67 14.17 -9.96 8.44
N GLY A 68 13.36 -10.86 7.85
CA GLY A 68 13.25 -12.26 8.30
C GLY A 68 14.30 -13.20 7.71
N CYS A 69 14.65 -13.04 6.43
CA CYS A 69 15.55 -13.97 5.74
C CYS A 69 16.64 -13.31 4.87
N ALA A 70 16.79 -11.98 4.93
CA ALA A 70 17.73 -11.19 4.14
C ALA A 70 17.58 -11.24 2.61
N SER A 71 16.55 -11.91 2.07
CA SER A 71 16.23 -11.86 0.64
C SER A 71 16.06 -10.42 0.15
N VAL A 72 16.57 -10.11 -1.05
CA VAL A 72 16.44 -8.79 -1.70
C VAL A 72 15.33 -8.76 -2.76
N GLU A 73 14.63 -9.88 -2.96
CA GLU A 73 13.63 -10.04 -4.01
C GLU A 73 12.20 -9.97 -3.46
N ARG A 74 11.28 -9.47 -4.30
CA ARG A 74 9.83 -9.45 -4.06
C ARG A 74 9.48 -8.93 -2.66
N LEU A 75 10.10 -7.81 -2.30
CA LEU A 75 9.90 -7.16 -1.01
C LEU A 75 8.59 -6.40 -0.97
N VAL A 76 7.86 -6.59 0.12
CA VAL A 76 6.65 -5.85 0.45
C VAL A 76 6.85 -5.14 1.79
N ARG A 77 6.19 -3.99 1.94
CA ARG A 77 6.16 -3.28 3.22
C ARG A 77 5.20 -3.99 4.17
N PHE A 78 5.64 -4.24 5.37
CA PHE A 78 4.86 -4.86 6.43
C PHE A 78 4.81 -3.93 7.65
N SER A 79 3.60 -3.56 8.07
CA SER A 79 3.38 -2.76 9.27
C SER A 79 3.40 -3.67 10.49
N ILE A 80 4.41 -3.53 11.35
CA ILE A 80 4.54 -4.25 12.63
C ILE A 80 3.34 -3.97 13.53
N VAL A 81 2.92 -2.71 13.60
CA VAL A 81 1.70 -2.28 14.30
C VAL A 81 0.56 -2.20 13.28
N PRO A 82 -0.50 -3.02 13.41
CA PRO A 82 -1.67 -2.93 12.55
C PRO A 82 -2.26 -1.52 12.50
N HIS A 83 -2.68 -1.09 11.30
CA HIS A 83 -3.17 0.28 11.07
C HIS A 83 -4.33 0.67 11.99
N VAL A 84 -5.21 -0.26 12.33
CA VAL A 84 -6.33 -0.02 13.26
C VAL A 84 -5.83 0.41 14.64
N PHE A 85 -4.81 -0.23 15.19
CA PHE A 85 -4.22 0.18 16.46
C PHE A 85 -3.42 1.46 16.33
N ARG A 86 -2.63 1.58 15.25
CA ARG A 86 -1.86 2.80 14.97
C ARG A 86 -2.75 4.04 14.92
N SER A 87 -3.96 3.93 14.38
CA SER A 87 -4.94 5.03 14.32
C SER A 87 -5.35 5.58 15.69
N GLN A 88 -5.27 4.76 16.74
CA GLN A 88 -5.66 5.12 18.10
C GLN A 88 -4.49 5.63 18.95
N LEU A 89 -3.24 5.48 18.47
CA LEU A 89 -2.07 5.92 19.22
C LEU A 89 -1.97 7.46 19.33
N PRO A 90 -1.40 8.00 20.43
CA PRO A 90 -1.02 9.40 20.51
C PRO A 90 -0.10 9.86 19.36
N ALA A 91 -0.16 11.14 19.00
CA ALA A 91 0.60 11.72 17.86
C ALA A 91 2.11 11.41 17.91
N ARG A 92 2.72 11.51 19.10
CA ARG A 92 4.14 11.18 19.33
C ARG A 92 4.57 9.78 18.90
N PHE A 93 3.64 8.82 18.82
CA PHE A 93 3.90 7.45 18.35
C PHE A 93 3.53 7.23 16.88
N LYS A 94 2.83 8.20 16.27
CA LYS A 94 2.48 8.19 14.85
C LYS A 94 3.56 8.87 14.02
N GLU A 95 4.26 9.84 14.61
CA GLU A 95 5.42 10.52 14.04
C GLU A 95 6.58 9.53 13.82
N HIS A 96 7.30 9.66 12.70
CA HIS A 96 8.46 8.83 12.35
C HIS A 96 8.22 7.31 12.35
N SER A 97 7.32 6.83 11.48
CA SER A 97 6.92 5.42 11.36
C SER A 97 7.96 4.48 10.75
N SER A 98 9.23 4.88 10.63
CA SER A 98 10.26 4.09 9.95
C SER A 98 10.54 2.77 10.67
N HIS A 99 10.38 2.72 11.99
CA HIS A 99 10.60 1.51 12.79
C HIS A 99 9.48 0.49 12.67
N ASP A 100 8.25 0.99 12.52
CA ASP A 100 7.07 0.13 12.51
C ASP A 100 6.75 -0.42 11.12
N ILE A 101 7.50 -0.01 10.09
CA ILE A 101 7.32 -0.46 8.72
C ILE A 101 8.61 -1.13 8.26
N VAL A 102 8.56 -2.45 8.14
CA VAL A 102 9.70 -3.28 7.73
C VAL A 102 9.49 -3.84 6.32
N LEU A 103 10.56 -4.35 5.72
CA LEU A 103 10.48 -5.07 4.45
C LEU A 103 10.49 -6.59 4.72
N LEU A 104 9.56 -7.30 4.10
CA LEU A 104 9.51 -8.77 4.08
C LEU A 104 9.43 -9.26 2.64
N CYS A 105 10.07 -10.39 2.35
CA CYS A 105 9.76 -11.12 1.13
C CYS A 105 8.43 -11.87 1.29
N HIS A 106 7.82 -12.30 0.18
CA HIS A 106 6.54 -13.00 0.22
C HIS A 106 6.53 -14.25 1.13
N ALA A 107 7.64 -15.01 1.18
CA ALA A 107 7.76 -16.20 2.01
C ALA A 107 7.73 -15.87 3.52
N CYS A 108 8.33 -14.76 3.94
CA CYS A 108 8.28 -14.31 5.33
C CYS A 108 7.00 -13.52 5.65
N TYR A 109 6.38 -12.90 4.66
CA TYR A 109 5.17 -12.12 4.83
C TYR A 109 3.99 -12.97 5.33
N VAL A 110 3.79 -14.15 4.75
CA VAL A 110 2.67 -15.05 5.10
C VAL A 110 2.67 -15.40 6.59
N PRO A 111 3.73 -16.02 7.16
CA PRO A 111 3.74 -16.35 8.59
C PRO A 111 3.73 -15.11 9.48
N ALA A 112 4.36 -14.00 9.07
CA ALA A 112 4.32 -12.75 9.84
C ALA A 112 2.89 -12.15 9.90
N SER A 113 2.14 -12.23 8.81
CA SER A 113 0.75 -11.80 8.73
C SER A 113 -0.16 -12.66 9.62
N GLU A 114 0.01 -13.98 9.58
CA GLU A 114 -0.74 -14.91 10.44
C GLU A 114 -0.45 -14.65 11.93
N ALA A 115 0.82 -14.50 12.31
CA ALA A 115 1.20 -14.18 13.68
C ALA A 115 0.65 -12.82 14.14
N SER A 116 0.66 -11.81 13.26
CA SER A 116 0.09 -10.48 13.54
C SER A 116 -1.43 -10.54 13.76
N GLN A 117 -2.15 -11.34 12.96
CA GLN A 117 -3.58 -11.57 13.15
C GLN A 117 -3.87 -12.29 14.46
N ALA A 118 -3.13 -13.36 14.78
CA ALA A 118 -3.28 -14.08 16.04
C ALA A 118 -3.02 -13.17 17.27
N MET A 119 -1.96 -12.35 17.21
CA MET A 119 -1.66 -11.37 18.26
C MET A 119 -2.78 -10.34 18.41
N ARG A 120 -3.32 -9.84 17.29
CA ARG A 120 -4.45 -8.91 17.28
C ARG A 120 -5.67 -9.52 17.97
N SER A 121 -6.07 -10.73 17.59
CA SER A 121 -7.22 -11.42 18.18
C SER A 121 -7.03 -11.62 19.70
N ARG A 122 -5.82 -12.02 20.11
CA ARG A 122 -5.47 -12.17 21.53
C ARG A 122 -5.63 -10.85 22.31
N LEU A 123 -5.06 -9.75 21.80
CA LEU A 123 -5.14 -8.44 22.46
C LEU A 123 -6.60 -7.94 22.59
N LEU A 124 -7.41 -8.16 21.56
CA LEU A 124 -8.83 -7.76 21.60
C LEU A 124 -9.60 -8.54 22.67
N MET A 125 -9.34 -9.85 22.77
CA MET A 125 -9.92 -10.71 23.80
C MET A 125 -9.48 -10.28 25.22
N GLU A 126 -8.18 -10.04 25.42
CA GLU A 126 -7.63 -9.58 26.71
C GLU A 126 -8.26 -8.25 27.15
N CYS A 127 -8.53 -7.33 26.22
CA CYS A 127 -9.16 -6.04 26.52
C CYS A 127 -10.70 -6.12 26.65
N SER A 128 -11.32 -7.30 26.55
CA SER A 128 -12.78 -7.45 26.49
C SER A 128 -13.44 -6.57 25.41
N ILE A 129 -12.67 -6.24 24.38
CA ILE A 129 -13.19 -5.57 23.19
C ILE A 129 -13.71 -6.71 22.33
N ALA A 130 -15.00 -7.04 22.50
CA ALA A 130 -15.75 -7.69 21.43
C ALA A 130 -15.43 -6.92 20.15
N GLU A 131 -15.24 -7.59 19.02
CA GLU A 131 -14.87 -6.95 17.75
C GLU A 131 -15.93 -5.92 17.32
N CYS A 132 -15.91 -4.74 17.95
CA CYS A 132 -16.78 -3.60 17.72
C CYS A 132 -16.23 -2.93 16.46
N ASN A 133 -16.49 -3.59 15.33
CA ASN A 133 -16.67 -3.07 13.97
C ASN A 133 -16.45 -4.20 12.95
N GLY A 134 -17.36 -5.19 12.92
CA GLY A 134 -17.70 -5.94 11.70
C GLY A 134 -16.53 -6.57 10.91
N LEU A 135 -15.51 -7.07 11.58
CA LEU A 135 -14.37 -7.74 10.96
C LEU A 135 -14.02 -8.99 11.77
N ASP A 136 -14.98 -9.90 11.83
CA ASP A 136 -14.71 -11.30 12.14
C ASP A 136 -13.63 -11.78 11.17
N VAL A 137 -12.56 -12.32 11.75
CA VAL A 137 -11.45 -13.02 11.07
C VAL A 137 -11.96 -14.14 10.14
N ASN A 138 -13.22 -14.59 10.30
CA ASN A 138 -13.91 -15.51 9.40
C ASN A 138 -15.15 -14.92 8.65
N ALA A 139 -15.79 -13.82 9.06
CA ALA A 139 -17.03 -13.34 8.40
C ALA A 139 -16.84 -12.32 7.26
N ARG A 140 -15.62 -12.02 6.83
CA ARG A 140 -15.40 -11.35 5.54
C ARG A 140 -14.23 -11.94 4.76
N ARG A 141 -14.36 -13.22 4.36
CA ARG A 141 -14.21 -13.42 2.91
C ARG A 141 -15.32 -12.56 2.33
N PHE A 142 -14.99 -11.49 1.60
CA PHE A 142 -16.00 -10.82 0.80
C PHE A 142 -16.73 -11.93 0.04
N HIS A 143 -17.97 -12.23 0.41
CA HIS A 143 -18.76 -13.21 -0.31
C HIS A 143 -19.20 -12.47 -1.56
N ILE A 144 -18.32 -12.49 -2.56
CA ILE A 144 -18.64 -11.99 -3.87
C ILE A 144 -19.74 -12.90 -4.39
N ASP A 145 -20.92 -12.35 -4.60
CA ASP A 145 -21.95 -13.08 -5.31
C ASP A 145 -21.49 -13.23 -6.76
N ASP A 146 -21.03 -14.43 -7.11
CA ASP A 146 -20.49 -14.75 -8.44
C ASP A 146 -21.48 -14.37 -9.55
N LYS A 147 -22.80 -14.50 -9.30
CA LYS A 147 -23.84 -14.14 -10.27
C LYS A 147 -23.91 -12.62 -10.46
N LYS A 148 -23.86 -11.84 -9.38
CA LYS A 148 -23.79 -10.36 -9.45
C LYS A 148 -22.52 -9.89 -10.14
N MET A 149 -21.38 -10.51 -9.84
CA MET A 149 -20.11 -10.17 -10.48
C MET A 149 -20.13 -10.46 -11.99
N GLN A 150 -20.67 -11.63 -12.39
CA GLN A 150 -20.81 -12.00 -13.79
C GLN A 150 -21.78 -11.08 -14.55
N ALA A 151 -22.94 -10.78 -13.96
CA ALA A 151 -23.92 -9.87 -14.53
C ALA A 151 -23.36 -8.45 -14.71
N ARG A 152 -22.65 -7.93 -13.70
CA ARG A 152 -21.96 -6.64 -13.78
C ARG A 152 -20.89 -6.61 -14.86
N GLY A 153 -20.09 -7.67 -14.97
CA GLY A 153 -19.08 -7.80 -16.01
C GLY A 153 -19.70 -7.87 -17.41
N ALA A 154 -20.80 -8.60 -17.57
CA ALA A 154 -21.54 -8.70 -18.82
C ALA A 154 -22.16 -7.34 -19.23
N ALA A 155 -22.83 -6.66 -18.29
CA ALA A 155 -23.40 -5.34 -18.49
C ALA A 155 -22.35 -4.28 -18.86
N SER A 156 -21.17 -4.33 -18.23
CA SER A 156 -20.06 -3.45 -18.59
C SER A 156 -19.53 -3.70 -20.00
N ALA A 157 -19.52 -4.96 -20.45
CA ALA A 157 -19.09 -5.33 -21.80
C ALA A 157 -20.05 -4.85 -22.90
N LEU A 158 -21.37 -4.85 -22.61
CA LEU A 158 -22.42 -4.40 -23.54
C LEU A 158 -22.35 -2.90 -23.89
N ARG A 159 -21.62 -2.09 -23.11
CA ARG A 159 -21.36 -0.67 -23.45
C ARG A 159 -20.37 -0.48 -24.59
N HIS A 160 -19.61 -1.52 -24.97
CA HIS A 160 -18.65 -1.40 -26.06
C HIS A 160 -19.36 -1.48 -27.42
N PRO A 161 -19.29 -0.43 -28.26
CA PRO A 161 -20.07 -0.36 -29.50
C PRO A 161 -19.69 -1.45 -30.52
N HIS A 162 -18.44 -1.91 -30.50
CA HIS A 162 -17.88 -2.88 -31.44
C HIS A 162 -17.76 -4.31 -30.88
N LEU A 163 -18.65 -4.69 -29.97
CA LEU A 163 -18.70 -6.07 -29.48
C LEU A 163 -19.24 -7.02 -30.57
N PRO A 164 -18.55 -8.15 -30.88
CA PRO A 164 -19.04 -9.17 -31.81
C PRO A 164 -20.46 -9.64 -31.47
N HIS A 165 -21.26 -9.95 -32.49
CA HIS A 165 -22.69 -10.23 -32.34
C HIS A 165 -22.99 -11.46 -31.46
N ASP A 166 -22.22 -12.52 -31.65
CA ASP A 166 -22.25 -13.74 -30.84
C ASP A 166 -21.91 -13.48 -29.36
N VAL A 167 -20.87 -12.68 -29.10
CA VAL A 167 -20.45 -12.29 -27.75
C VAL A 167 -21.51 -11.39 -27.10
N ARG A 168 -22.12 -10.48 -27.87
CA ARG A 168 -23.17 -9.59 -27.38
C ARG A 168 -24.39 -10.37 -26.91
N LEU A 169 -24.90 -11.30 -27.72
CA LEU A 169 -26.02 -12.17 -27.34
C LEU A 169 -25.73 -12.98 -26.07
N ALA A 170 -24.53 -13.55 -25.95
CA ALA A 170 -24.13 -14.29 -24.75
C ALA A 170 -24.08 -13.41 -23.50
N LYS A 171 -23.63 -12.15 -23.61
CA LYS A 171 -23.61 -11.20 -22.48
C LYS A 171 -25.00 -10.71 -22.13
N GLU A 172 -25.86 -10.49 -23.11
CA GLU A 172 -27.27 -10.14 -22.89
C GLU A 172 -28.00 -11.26 -22.15
N ALA A 173 -27.81 -12.53 -22.53
CA ALA A 173 -28.42 -13.68 -21.84
C ALA A 173 -28.04 -13.73 -20.36
N VAL A 174 -26.77 -13.47 -20.02
CA VAL A 174 -26.30 -13.41 -18.61
C VAL A 174 -26.98 -12.29 -17.83
N VAL A 175 -27.22 -11.13 -18.47
CA VAL A 175 -27.92 -10.01 -17.82
C VAL A 175 -29.42 -10.30 -17.68
N ARG A 176 -30.05 -10.92 -18.70
CA ARG A 176 -31.47 -11.34 -18.66
C ARG A 176 -31.73 -12.35 -17.56
N GLU A 177 -30.92 -13.41 -17.50
CA GLU A 177 -30.99 -14.45 -16.47
C GLU A 177 -30.85 -13.84 -15.06
N PHE A 178 -29.94 -12.88 -14.90
CA PHE A 178 -29.71 -12.24 -13.61
C PHE A 178 -30.86 -11.31 -13.19
N LEU A 179 -31.43 -10.54 -14.11
CA LEU A 179 -32.55 -9.61 -13.84
C LEU A 179 -33.92 -10.31 -13.85
N GLY A 180 -34.00 -11.57 -14.25
CA GLY A 180 -35.25 -12.31 -14.38
C GLY A 180 -36.11 -11.83 -15.56
N ILE A 181 -35.48 -11.26 -16.60
CA ILE A 181 -36.14 -10.78 -17.81
C ILE A 181 -36.27 -11.97 -18.78
N PRO A 182 -37.48 -12.29 -19.28
CA PRO A 182 -37.65 -13.40 -20.23
C PRO A 182 -37.05 -13.07 -21.61
N ASP A 183 -36.68 -14.12 -22.34
CA ASP A 183 -35.91 -14.02 -23.59
C ASP A 183 -36.66 -13.32 -24.75
N ASP A 184 -37.98 -13.17 -24.63
CA ASP A 184 -38.85 -12.49 -25.58
C ASP A 184 -38.88 -10.97 -25.41
N VAL A 185 -38.25 -10.44 -24.36
CA VAL A 185 -38.18 -9.01 -24.05
C VAL A 185 -36.78 -8.45 -24.38
N GLU A 186 -36.75 -7.37 -25.16
CA GLU A 186 -35.51 -6.65 -25.46
C GLU A 186 -34.95 -5.97 -24.20
N LEU A 187 -33.64 -6.10 -23.98
CA LEU A 187 -32.94 -5.45 -22.88
C LEU A 187 -32.86 -3.94 -23.14
N THR A 188 -33.38 -3.14 -22.22
CA THR A 188 -33.26 -1.69 -22.33
C THR A 188 -31.88 -1.21 -21.85
N PRO A 189 -31.41 -0.03 -22.30
CA PRO A 189 -30.19 0.56 -21.77
C PRO A 189 -30.20 0.77 -20.25
N ASP A 190 -31.38 0.98 -19.66
CA ASP A 190 -31.56 1.17 -18.22
C ASP A 190 -31.36 -0.15 -17.45
N ASP A 191 -31.79 -1.29 -18.01
CA ASP A 191 -31.55 -2.62 -17.43
C ASP A 191 -30.06 -2.96 -17.39
N VAL A 192 -29.33 -2.60 -18.45
CA VAL A 192 -27.87 -2.76 -18.52
C VAL A 192 -27.17 -1.89 -17.47
N GLU A 193 -27.63 -0.66 -17.28
CA GLU A 193 -27.04 0.23 -16.28
C GLU A 193 -27.36 -0.21 -14.84
N ALA A 194 -28.57 -0.74 -14.60
CA ALA A 194 -28.95 -1.34 -13.33
C ALA A 194 -28.03 -2.52 -12.99
N ALA A 195 -27.80 -3.44 -13.93
CA ALA A 195 -26.88 -4.57 -13.75
C ALA A 195 -25.42 -4.17 -13.50
N ARG A 196 -24.97 -3.07 -14.11
CA ARG A 196 -23.58 -2.57 -13.99
C ARG A 196 -23.31 -1.90 -12.64
N THR A 197 -24.30 -1.20 -12.09
CA THR A 197 -24.15 -0.39 -10.87
C THR A 197 -24.32 -1.18 -9.59
N MET A 198 -24.74 -2.45 -9.68
CA MET A 198 -24.87 -3.32 -8.51
C MET A 198 -23.53 -3.55 -7.79
N ASP A 199 -23.59 -3.50 -6.45
CA ASP A 199 -22.48 -3.92 -5.60
C ASP A 199 -22.47 -5.46 -5.53
N PRO A 200 -21.39 -6.13 -6.00
CA PRO A 200 -21.26 -7.57 -5.89
C PRO A 200 -20.92 -8.06 -4.47
N LYS A 201 -20.78 -7.14 -3.52
CA LYS A 201 -20.58 -7.43 -2.09
C LYS A 201 -21.87 -7.72 -1.33
#